data_AF-A0A1V5ZXK5-F1
#
_entry.id   AF-A0A1V5ZXK5-F1
#
_cell.length_a   1.000
_cell.length_b   1.000
_cell.length_c   1.000
_cell.angle_alpha   90.00
_cell.angle_beta   90.00
_cell.angle_gamma   90.00
#
_symmetry.space_group_name_H-M   'P 1'
#
loop_
_entity.id
_entity.type
_entity.pdbx_description
1 polymer ?
#
loop_
_entity_poly.entity_id
_entity_poly.type
_entity_poly.pdbx_seq_one_letter_code
_entity_poly.pdbx_strand_id
1 'polypeptide(L)' 'MATRNFWINAEIDGKKTPLAGGPRSKDGGMDVLLTVREDGGMSDGVWITCRSDGEKNTIRVWGPDGKKLYEREYRR' A
#
# COMPACT_ATOMS: atom_id res chain seq x y z
N MET A 1 -6.43 19.96 1.31
CA MET A 1 -5.33 18.99 1.12
C MET A 1 -5.52 18.39 -0.26
N ALA A 2 -4.60 18.57 -1.22
CA ALA A 2 -4.76 17.95 -2.53
C ALA A 2 -4.50 16.44 -2.39
N THR A 3 -5.53 15.62 -2.59
CA THR A 3 -5.42 14.16 -2.56
C THR A 3 -4.44 13.72 -3.64
N ARG A 4 -3.34 13.07 -3.24
CA ARG A 4 -2.39 12.45 -4.19
C ARG A 4 -3.03 11.19 -4.78
N ASN A 5 -2.47 10.66 -5.87
CA ASN A 5 -3.01 9.47 -6.54
C ASN A 5 -3.23 8.30 -5.59
N PHE A 6 -2.39 8.20 -4.56
CA PHE A 6 -2.50 7.21 -3.49
C PHE A 6 -2.25 7.87 -2.14
N TRP A 7 -2.89 7.33 -1.11
CA TRP A 7 -2.68 7.74 0.27
C TRP A 7 -2.82 6.52 1.17
N ILE A 8 -1.87 6.31 2.08
CA ILE A 8 -2.00 5.36 3.19
C ILE A 8 -2.40 6.13 4.45
N ASN A 9 -3.24 5.52 5.26
CA ASN A 9 -3.45 5.89 6.65
C ASN A 9 -3.56 4.61 7.47
N ALA A 10 -2.65 4.42 8.41
CA ALA A 10 -2.63 3.27 9.30
C ALA A 10 -2.48 3.72 10.75
N GLU A 11 -3.45 3.34 11.57
CA GLU A 11 -3.39 3.44 13.01
C GLU A 11 -2.66 2.20 13.55
N ILE A 12 -1.66 2.43 14.41
CA ILE A 12 -0.86 1.36 14.99
C ILE A 12 -0.96 1.50 16.50
N ASP A 13 -1.33 0.41 17.17
CA ASP A 13 -1.44 0.41 18.63
C ASP A 13 -0.14 0.90 19.29
N GLY A 14 -0.30 1.74 20.32
CA GLY A 14 0.82 2.40 21.00
C GLY A 14 1.59 3.47 20.20
N LYS A 15 1.23 3.77 18.94
CA LYS A 15 1.84 4.87 18.17
C LYS A 15 0.97 6.14 18.25
N LYS A 16 1.56 7.23 18.75
CA LYS A 16 0.90 8.55 18.83
C LYS A 16 0.63 9.17 17.45
N THR A 17 1.51 8.93 16.48
CA THR A 17 1.40 9.47 15.13
C THR A 17 1.08 8.34 14.17
N PRO A 18 -0.01 8.40 13.40
CA PRO A 18 -0.35 7.38 12.43
C PRO A 18 0.70 7.34 11.31
N LEU A 19 0.86 6.16 10.70
CA LEU A 19 1.59 6.04 9.45
C LEU A 19 0.67 6.54 8.33
N ALA A 20 0.82 7.82 7.98
CA ALA A 20 0.00 8.48 6.99
C ALA A 20 0.85 9.21 5.94
N GLY A 21 0.46 9.10 4.68
CA GLY A 21 1.17 9.80 3.60
C GLY A 21 0.85 9.26 2.22
N GLY A 22 1.54 9.80 1.23
CA GLY A 22 1.42 9.36 -0.15
C GLY A 22 2.63 9.78 -0.99
N PRO A 23 2.63 9.45 -2.29
CA PRO A 23 3.75 9.72 -3.16
C PRO A 23 4.02 11.23 -3.31
N ARG A 24 5.30 11.60 -3.38
CA ARG A 24 5.74 13.01 -3.48
C ARG A 24 5.39 13.64 -4.83
N SER A 25 5.32 12.86 -5.91
CA SER A 25 4.96 13.33 -7.25
C SER A 25 3.48 13.05 -7.57
N LYS A 26 2.94 13.80 -8.53
CA LYS A 26 1.57 13.64 -9.01
C LYS A 26 1.33 12.32 -9.77
N ASP A 27 2.40 11.61 -10.15
CA ASP A 27 2.33 10.33 -10.88
C ASP A 27 3.05 9.22 -10.10
N GLY A 28 3.38 9.49 -8.83
CA GLY A 28 4.11 8.55 -7.99
C GLY A 28 3.25 7.36 -7.58
N GLY A 29 3.90 6.21 -7.39
CA GLY A 29 3.31 5.01 -6.82
C GLY A 29 3.64 4.86 -5.34
N MET A 30 3.07 3.81 -4.73
CA MET A 30 3.31 3.42 -3.35
C MET A 30 3.44 1.91 -3.26
N ASP A 31 4.39 1.41 -2.49
CA ASP A 31 4.55 -0.01 -2.16
C ASP A 31 4.52 -0.17 -0.65
N VAL A 32 3.69 -1.09 -0.16
CA VAL A 32 3.50 -1.35 1.27
C VAL A 32 3.63 -2.84 1.51
N LEU A 33 4.66 -3.25 2.23
CA LEU A 33 4.83 -4.61 2.74
C LEU A 33 4.40 -4.65 4.21
N LEU A 34 3.41 -5.47 4.52
CA LEU A 34 3.05 -5.80 5.89
C LEU A 34 3.69 -7.15 6.24
N THR A 35 4.56 -7.15 7.25
CA THR A 35 5.20 -8.33 7.80
C THR A 35 4.58 -8.72 9.13
N VAL A 36 4.61 -9.99 9.47
CA VAL A 36 4.10 -10.52 10.74
C VAL A 36 5.20 -11.30 11.47
N ARG A 37 5.12 -11.35 12.80
CA ARG A 37 5.94 -12.25 13.58
C ARG A 37 5.30 -13.63 13.60
N GLU A 38 6.04 -14.64 13.17
CA GLU A 38 5.59 -16.03 13.10
C GLU A 38 6.74 -16.94 13.56
N ASP A 39 6.46 -17.89 14.47
CA ASP A 39 7.44 -18.84 15.02
C ASP A 39 8.77 -18.23 15.50
N GLY A 40 8.68 -17.01 16.06
CA GLY A 40 9.85 -16.27 16.55
C GLY A 40 10.64 -15.51 15.48
N GLY A 41 10.33 -15.72 14.20
CA GLY A 41 10.88 -15.00 13.05
C GLY A 41 9.94 -13.92 12.48
N MET A 42 10.33 -13.35 11.34
CA MET A 42 9.52 -12.43 10.56
C MET A 42 9.13 -13.10 9.25
N SER A 43 7.84 -13.11 8.95
CA SER A 43 7.26 -13.62 7.70
C SER A 43 6.62 -12.47 6.94
N ASP A 44 6.64 -12.54 5.61
CA ASP A 44 5.85 -11.66 4.77
C ASP A 44 4.36 -11.99 4.96
N GLY A 45 3.54 -10.95 5.08
CA GLY A 45 2.08 -11.08 5.17
C GLY A 45 1.43 -10.73 3.85
N VAL A 46 1.24 -9.44 3.60
CA VAL A 46 0.63 -8.94 2.35
C VAL A 46 1.44 -7.81 1.76
N TRP A 47 1.44 -7.74 0.44
CA TRP A 47 2.05 -6.63 -0.30
C TRP A 47 1.00 -5.89 -1.11
N ILE A 48 0.91 -4.58 -0.88
CA ILE A 48 0.07 -3.66 -1.66
C ILE A 48 0.97 -2.86 -2.61
N THR A 49 0.66 -2.92 -3.91
CA THR A 49 1.31 -2.10 -4.94
C THR A 49 0.32 -1.12 -5.52
N CYS A 50 0.69 0.16 -5.56
CA CYS A 50 -0.07 1.25 -6.11
C CYS A 50 0.73 1.89 -7.26
N ARG A 51 0.15 1.94 -8.46
CA ARG A 51 0.80 2.47 -9.67
C ARG A 51 -0.17 3.35 -10.45
N SER A 52 0.33 4.46 -10.97
CA SER A 52 -0.40 5.37 -11.86
C SER A 52 0.27 5.39 -13.22
N ASP A 53 -0.51 5.38 -14.29
CA ASP A 53 -0.05 5.55 -15.67
C ASP A 53 -0.36 6.95 -16.25
N GLY A 54 -0.97 7.82 -15.43
CA GLY A 54 -1.42 9.16 -15.83
C GLY A 54 -2.92 9.24 -16.13
N GLU A 55 -3.56 8.15 -16.53
CA GLU A 55 -4.99 8.05 -16.84
C GLU A 55 -5.78 7.26 -15.79
N LYS A 56 -5.12 6.25 -15.22
CA LYS A 56 -5.67 5.33 -14.23
C LYS A 56 -4.74 5.19 -13.04
N ASN A 57 -5.35 4.89 -11.91
CA ASN A 57 -4.69 4.46 -10.70
C ASN A 57 -5.04 3.00 -10.45
N THR A 58 -4.03 2.15 -10.29
CA THR A 58 -4.22 0.72 -10.04
C THR A 58 -3.71 0.35 -8.65
N ILE A 59 -4.54 -0.35 -7.89
CA ILE A 59 -4.16 -0.96 -6.61
C ILE A 59 -4.20 -2.48 -6.77
N ARG A 60 -3.12 -3.15 -6.38
CA ARG A 60 -3.03 -4.61 -6.32
C ARG A 60 -2.63 -5.04 -4.93
N VAL A 61 -3.20 -6.15 -4.46
CA VAL A 61 -2.81 -6.80 -3.21
C VAL A 61 -2.38 -8.21 -3.53
N TRP A 62 -1.24 -8.59 -2.97
CA TRP A 62 -0.60 -9.89 -3.13
C TRP A 62 -0.52 -10.57 -1.78
N GLY A 63 -0.77 -11.87 -1.77
CA GLY A 63 -0.51 -12.74 -0.63
C GLY A 63 0.97 -13.05 -0.48
N PRO A 64 1.36 -13.71 0.62
CA PRO A 64 2.75 -14.02 0.91
C PRO A 64 3.33 -15.09 -0.03
N ASP A 65 2.46 -15.87 -0.67
CA ASP A 65 2.77 -16.83 -1.73
C ASP A 65 2.97 -16.17 -3.11
N GLY A 66 2.87 -14.84 -3.19
CA GLY A 66 2.93 -14.10 -4.45
C GLY A 66 1.64 -14.19 -5.28
N LYS A 67 0.56 -14.77 -4.74
CA LYS A 67 -0.73 -14.83 -5.44
C LYS A 67 -1.45 -13.48 -5.36
N LYS A 68 -2.02 -13.03 -6.48
CA LYS A 68 -2.86 -11.82 -6.50
C LYS A 68 -4.18 -12.09 -5.76
N LEU A 69 -4.39 -11.38 -4.66
CA LEU A 69 -5.61 -11.44 -3.85
C LEU A 69 -6.63 -10.39 -4.29
N TYR A 70 -6.16 -9.26 -4.81
CA TYR A 70 -7.02 -8.15 -5.23
C TYR A 70 -6.38 -7.33 -6.35
N GLU A 71 -7.21 -6.79 -7.23
CA GLU A 71 -6.83 -5.77 -8.19
C GLU A 71 -8.03 -4.88 -8.51
N ARG A 72 -7.80 -3.56 -8.55
CA ARG A 72 -8.80 -2.61 -9.03
C ARG A 72 -8.15 -1.40 -9.69
N GLU A 73 -8.79 -0.95 -10.76
CA GLU A 73 -8.47 0.29 -11.45
C GLU A 73 -9.46 1.39 -11.05
N TYR A 74 -8.95 2.61 -10.97
CA TYR A 74 -9.69 3.83 -10.71
C TYR A 74 -9.35 4.82 -11.81
N ARG A 75 -10.37 5.41 -12.45
CA ARG A 75 -10.17 6.48 -13.41
C ARG A 75 -9.70 7.73 -12.67
N ARG A 76 -8.68 8.40 -13.20
CA ARG A 76 -8.15 9.65 -12.67
C ARG A 76 -9.05 10.83 -13.01
#